data_AF-A0A379AGQ8-F1
#
_entry.id   AF-A0A379AGQ8-F1
#
_cell.length_a   1.000
_cell.length_b   1.000
_cell.length_c   1.000
_cell.angle_alpha   90.00
_cell.angle_beta   90.00
_cell.angle_gamma   90.00
#
_symmetry.space_group_name_H-M   'P 1'
#
loop_
_entity.id
_entity.type
_entity.pdbx_description
1 polymer ?
#
loop_
_entity_poly.entity_id
_entity_poly.type
_entity_poly.pdbx_seq_one_letter_code
_entity_poly.pdbx_strand_id
1 'polypeptide(L)'
;MVLLDDETQAIASEIVRHQLFDKVHIGLDFFDASINRIAAWVIGTRNTKKALLRALLEPTDRLRQAENEGDYTARLTLLEEQKSLPWQAVWEAWCLRHDVPADASWLGDVRHYEQQILSQR
;
A
#
# COMPACT_ATOMS: atom_id res chain seq x y z
N MET A 1 10.43 -3.24 -8.77
CA MET A 1 10.13 -3.07 -7.33
C MET A 1 8.70 -2.54 -7.21
N VAL A 2 7.98 -2.88 -6.14
CA VAL A 2 6.61 -2.36 -5.94
C VAL A 2 6.65 -1.04 -5.16
N LEU A 3 6.17 0.02 -5.81
CA LEU A 3 6.09 1.37 -5.25
C LEU A 3 4.65 1.65 -4.77
N LEU A 4 4.47 2.73 -4.01
CA LEU A 4 3.13 3.27 -3.76
C LEU A 4 2.83 4.32 -4.82
N ASP A 5 2.67 3.87 -6.05
CA ASP A 5 2.37 4.68 -7.23
C ASP A 5 0.90 4.53 -7.66
N ASP A 6 0.52 5.25 -8.71
CA ASP A 6 -0.86 5.27 -9.21
C ASP A 6 -1.31 3.90 -9.72
N GLU A 7 -0.42 3.13 -10.36
CA GLU A 7 -0.74 1.80 -10.88
C GLU A 7 -0.98 0.79 -9.75
N THR A 8 -0.08 0.75 -8.76
CA THR A 8 -0.25 -0.12 -7.58
C THR A 8 -1.51 0.26 -6.81
N GLN A 9 -1.82 1.56 -6.74
CA GLN A 9 -3.06 2.04 -6.13
C GLN A 9 -4.29 1.63 -6.95
N ALA A 10 -4.25 1.73 -8.28
CA ALA A 10 -5.35 1.37 -9.15
C ALA A 10 -5.69 -0.12 -9.03
N ILE A 11 -4.70 -1.01 -9.08
CA ILE A 11 -4.88 -2.45 -8.89
C ILE A 11 -5.55 -2.75 -7.54
N ALA A 12 -5.07 -2.12 -6.46
CA ALA A 12 -5.64 -2.29 -5.13
C ALA A 12 -7.10 -1.80 -5.06
N SER A 13 -7.40 -0.66 -5.67
CA SER A 13 -8.75 -0.11 -5.75
C SER A 13 -9.70 -1.06 -6.47
N GLU A 14 -9.31 -1.66 -7.59
CA GLU A 14 -10.15 -2.62 -8.31
C GLU A 14 -10.46 -3.87 -7.47
N ILE A 15 -9.46 -4.43 -6.78
CA ILE A 15 -9.65 -5.58 -5.89
C ILE A 15 -10.69 -5.26 -4.80
N VAL A 16 -10.55 -4.10 -4.15
CA VAL A 16 -11.41 -3.71 -3.03
C VAL A 16 -12.81 -3.35 -3.52
N ARG A 17 -12.93 -2.50 -4.53
CA ARG A 17 -14.22 -2.06 -5.08
C ARG A 17 -15.05 -3.27 -5.48
N HIS A 18 -14.45 -4.24 -6.17
CA HIS A 18 -15.16 -5.43 -6.65
C HIS A 18 -15.23 -6.59 -5.65
N GLN A 19 -14.79 -6.38 -4.40
CA GLN A 19 -14.82 -7.39 -3.33
C GLN A 19 -14.16 -8.71 -3.74
N LEU A 20 -12.99 -8.63 -4.38
CA LEU A 20 -12.35 -9.78 -5.04
C LEU A 20 -11.40 -10.60 -4.14
N PHE A 21 -11.44 -10.40 -2.83
CA PHE A 21 -10.51 -11.06 -1.90
C PHE A 21 -10.54 -12.60 -1.95
N ASP A 22 -11.69 -13.19 -2.31
CA ASP A 22 -11.84 -14.65 -2.44
C ASP A 22 -11.42 -15.19 -3.82
N LYS A 23 -11.16 -14.31 -4.79
CA LYS A 23 -10.87 -14.68 -6.20
C LYS A 23 -9.50 -14.24 -6.67
N VAL A 24 -8.91 -13.22 -6.05
CA VAL A 24 -7.63 -12.64 -6.45
C VAL A 24 -6.56 -13.06 -5.43
N HIS A 25 -5.52 -13.70 -5.95
CA HIS A 25 -4.30 -13.97 -5.20
C HIS A 25 -3.29 -12.85 -5.45
N ILE A 26 -2.85 -12.17 -4.40
CA ILE A 26 -1.90 -11.05 -4.49
C ILE A 26 -0.48 -11.59 -4.30
N GLY A 27 0.28 -11.66 -5.39
CA GLY A 27 1.69 -12.02 -5.41
C GLY A 27 2.59 -10.82 -5.70
N LEU A 28 3.83 -10.87 -5.22
CA LEU A 28 4.87 -9.90 -5.58
C LEU A 28 5.90 -10.60 -6.46
N ASP A 29 6.07 -10.10 -7.68
CA ASP A 29 7.09 -10.56 -8.61
C ASP A 29 8.01 -9.41 -8.96
N PHE A 30 9.14 -9.33 -8.25
CA PHE A 30 10.19 -8.38 -8.56
C PHE A 30 11.54 -8.90 -8.07
N PHE A 31 12.59 -8.46 -8.76
CA PHE A 31 13.97 -8.70 -8.36
C PHE A 31 14.78 -7.43 -8.57
N ASP A 32 15.35 -6.90 -7.49
CA ASP A 32 16.28 -5.77 -7.53
C ASP A 32 17.58 -6.19 -6.84
N ALA A 33 18.64 -6.33 -7.64
CA ALA A 33 19.97 -6.69 -7.15
C ALA A 33 20.84 -5.46 -6.81
N SER A 34 20.36 -4.25 -7.07
CA SER A 34 21.09 -3.01 -6.81
C SER A 34 20.97 -2.50 -5.37
N ILE A 35 20.01 -3.03 -4.61
CA ILE A 35 19.75 -2.66 -3.22
C ILE A 35 19.70 -3.89 -2.29
N ASN A 36 19.66 -3.66 -0.98
CA ASN A 36 19.48 -4.71 0.01
C ASN A 36 18.15 -5.47 -0.26
N ARG A 37 18.24 -6.79 -0.48
CA ARG A 37 17.09 -7.62 -0.86
C ARG A 37 16.00 -7.71 0.21
N ILE A 38 16.38 -7.62 1.49
CA ILE A 38 15.43 -7.59 2.62
C ILE A 38 14.67 -6.27 2.57
N ALA A 39 15.37 -5.15 2.38
CA ALA A 39 14.74 -3.85 2.21
C ALA A 39 13.78 -3.84 1.01
N ALA A 40 14.18 -4.41 -0.14
CA ALA A 40 13.32 -4.51 -1.31
C ALA A 40 11.98 -5.23 -1.00
N TRP A 41 12.04 -6.36 -0.29
CA TRP A 41 10.85 -7.10 0.16
C TRP A 41 9.98 -6.32 1.13
N VAL A 42 10.59 -5.68 2.13
CA VAL A 42 9.86 -4.88 3.13
C VAL A 42 9.16 -3.70 2.46
N ILE A 43 9.84 -2.98 1.56
CA ILE A 43 9.27 -1.85 0.80
C ILE A 43 8.10 -2.33 -0.04
N GLY A 44 8.31 -3.34 -0.88
CA GLY A 44 7.28 -3.82 -1.80
C GLY A 44 6.03 -4.31 -1.07
N THR A 45 6.20 -5.16 -0.07
CA THR A 45 5.07 -5.74 0.69
C THR A 45 4.31 -4.66 1.46
N ARG A 46 5.00 -3.70 2.10
CA ARG A 46 4.36 -2.59 2.81
C ARG A 46 3.60 -1.68 1.85
N ASN A 47 4.15 -1.38 0.67
CA ASN A 47 3.47 -0.55 -0.32
C ASN A 47 2.20 -1.19 -0.87
N THR A 48 2.23 -2.51 -1.16
CA THR A 48 1.01 -3.24 -1.55
C THR A 48 -0.05 -3.18 -0.45
N LYS A 49 0.33 -3.40 0.82
CA LYS A 49 -0.61 -3.31 1.96
C LYS A 49 -1.15 -1.88 2.15
N LYS A 50 -0.32 -0.86 1.97
CA LYS A 50 -0.73 0.55 2.02
C LYS A 50 -1.73 0.88 0.90
N ALA A 51 -1.50 0.39 -0.31
CA ALA A 51 -2.43 0.58 -1.43
C ALA A 51 -3.79 -0.06 -1.16
N LEU A 52 -3.81 -1.29 -0.65
CA LEU A 52 -5.03 -1.97 -0.21
C LEU A 52 -5.75 -1.21 0.92
N LEU A 53 -5.00 -0.70 1.90
CA LEU A 53 -5.57 0.10 2.98
C LEU A 53 -6.23 1.38 2.45
N ARG A 54 -5.56 2.13 1.56
CA ARG A 54 -6.11 3.34 0.94
C ARG A 54 -7.39 3.01 0.18
N ALA A 55 -7.41 1.91 -0.56
CA ALA A 55 -8.60 1.44 -1.27
C ALA A 55 -9.74 1.05 -0.32
N LEU A 56 -9.44 0.40 0.82
CA LEU A 56 -10.43 0.05 1.85
C LEU A 56 -11.03 1.27 2.57
N LEU A 57 -10.33 2.40 2.58
CA LEU A 57 -10.81 3.66 3.17
C LEU A 57 -11.60 4.52 2.17
N GLU A 58 -11.65 4.13 0.91
CA GLU A 58 -12.35 4.87 -0.14
C GLU A 58 -13.88 4.80 0.07
N PRO A 59 -14.62 5.92 -0.11
CA PRO A 59 -16.07 5.92 -0.08
C PRO A 59 -16.66 5.40 -1.40
N THR A 60 -16.39 4.13 -1.71
CA THR A 60 -16.73 3.50 -3.00
C THR A 60 -18.21 3.66 -3.36
N ASP A 61 -19.13 3.55 -2.41
CA ASP A 61 -20.57 3.69 -2.70
C ASP A 61 -20.93 5.10 -3.16
N ARG A 62 -20.32 6.14 -2.58
CA ARG A 62 -20.51 7.53 -3.01
C ARG A 62 -19.90 7.79 -4.38
N LEU A 63 -18.73 7.20 -4.66
CA LEU A 63 -18.09 7.31 -5.96
C LEU A 63 -18.93 6.65 -7.07
N ARG A 64 -19.48 5.45 -6.80
CA ARG A 64 -20.40 4.76 -7.71
C ARG A 64 -21.67 5.56 -7.93
N GLN A 65 -22.22 6.15 -6.87
CA GLN A 65 -23.41 7.00 -6.98
C GLN A 65 -23.14 8.18 -7.91
N ALA A 66 -22.07 8.94 -7.66
CA ALA A 66 -21.69 10.09 -8.49
C ALA A 66 -21.45 9.68 -9.96
N GLU A 67 -20.83 8.52 -10.19
CA GLU A 67 -20.64 7.97 -11.53
C GLU A 67 -21.96 7.62 -12.23
N ASN A 68 -22.88 6.94 -11.54
CA ASN A 68 -24.20 6.57 -12.08
C ASN A 68 -25.08 7.80 -12.37
N GLU A 69 -24.92 8.87 -11.61
CA GLU A 69 -25.62 10.15 -11.79
C GLU A 69 -24.97 11.03 -12.87
N GLY A 70 -23.80 10.63 -13.40
CA GLY A 70 -23.04 11.41 -14.38
C GLY A 70 -22.32 12.63 -13.79
N ASP A 71 -22.24 12.75 -12.47
CA ASP A 71 -21.50 13.81 -11.78
C ASP A 71 -20.00 13.48 -11.70
N TYR A 72 -19.35 13.55 -12.87
CA TYR A 72 -17.92 13.31 -12.99
C TYR A 72 -17.07 14.36 -12.25
N THR A 73 -17.63 15.54 -11.98
CA THR A 73 -16.95 16.57 -11.20
C THR A 73 -16.83 16.13 -9.76
N ALA A 74 -17.95 15.75 -9.12
CA ALA A 74 -17.92 15.23 -7.76
C ALA A 74 -17.09 13.95 -7.66
N ARG A 75 -17.20 13.04 -8.63
CA ARG A 75 -16.38 11.81 -8.67
C ARG A 75 -14.89 12.14 -8.64
N LEU A 76 -14.43 13.05 -9.49
CA LEU A 76 -13.01 13.44 -9.55
C LEU A 76 -12.58 14.17 -8.27
N THR A 77 -13.38 15.11 -7.77
CA THR A 77 -13.08 15.81 -6.52
C THR A 77 -12.92 14.83 -5.35
N LEU A 78 -13.85 13.88 -5.19
CA LEU A 78 -13.75 12.89 -4.14
C LEU A 78 -12.47 12.05 -4.26
N LEU A 79 -12.12 11.59 -5.47
CA LEU A 79 -10.90 10.81 -5.70
C LEU A 79 -9.62 11.59 -5.36
N GLU A 80 -9.55 12.87 -5.70
CA GLU A 80 -8.38 13.70 -5.38
C GLU A 80 -8.28 14.01 -3.88
N GLU A 81 -9.40 14.33 -3.22
CA GLU A 81 -9.42 14.59 -1.77
C GLU A 81 -9.04 13.34 -0.95
N GLN A 82 -9.32 12.12 -1.44
CA GLN A 82 -8.86 10.88 -0.79
C GLN A 82 -7.33 10.81 -0.65
N LYS A 83 -6.57 11.46 -1.54
CA LYS A 83 -5.10 11.42 -1.51
C LYS A 83 -4.53 12.17 -0.30
N SER A 84 -5.24 13.17 0.21
CA SER A 84 -4.84 14.04 1.33
C SER A 84 -5.48 13.66 2.67
N LEU A 85 -6.47 12.75 2.68
CA LEU A 85 -7.03 12.22 3.91
C LEU A 85 -5.97 11.52 4.79
N PRO A 86 -6.16 11.47 6.12
CA PRO A 86 -5.16 10.96 7.06
C PRO A 86 -5.09 9.42 7.10
N TRP A 87 -4.96 8.77 5.93
CA TRP A 87 -4.82 7.32 5.83
C TRP A 87 -3.52 6.81 6.46
N GLN A 88 -2.50 7.66 6.58
CA GLN A 88 -1.23 7.36 7.24
C GLN A 88 -1.45 7.03 8.72
N ALA A 89 -2.34 7.76 9.41
CA ALA A 89 -2.65 7.48 10.82
C ALA A 89 -3.31 6.10 10.99
N VAL A 90 -4.14 5.68 10.02
CA VAL A 90 -4.74 4.34 10.02
C VAL A 90 -3.67 3.27 9.77
N TRP A 91 -2.72 3.53 8.86
CA TRP A 91 -1.58 2.66 8.62
C TRP A 91 -0.72 2.50 9.88
N GLU A 92 -0.38 3.60 10.56
CA GLU A 92 0.40 3.58 11.80
C GLU A 92 -0.28 2.77 12.89
N ALA A 93 -1.59 2.96 13.07
CA ALA A 93 -2.38 2.16 14.02
C ALA A 93 -2.40 0.67 13.64
N TRP A 94 -2.47 0.33 12.35
CA TRP A 94 -2.39 -1.06 11.88
C TRP A 94 -1.02 -1.67 12.22
N CYS A 95 0.08 -0.94 11.96
CA CYS A 95 1.43 -1.39 12.30
C CYS A 95 1.61 -1.62 13.80
N LEU A 96 1.16 -0.68 14.64
CA LEU A 96 1.23 -0.81 16.09
C LEU A 96 0.48 -2.05 16.61
N ARG A 97 -0.70 -2.34 16.06
CA ARG A 97 -1.49 -3.54 16.44
C ARG A 97 -0.84 -4.86 16.03
N HIS A 98 0.08 -4.83 15.07
CA HIS A 98 0.79 -6.01 14.57
C HIS A 98 2.24 -6.08 15.05
N ASP A 99 2.63 -5.23 16.01
CA ASP A 99 3.98 -5.19 16.57
C ASP A 99 5.08 -5.03 15.52
N VAL A 100 4.83 -4.18 14.52
CA VAL A 100 5.79 -3.84 13.47
C VAL A 100 6.04 -2.33 13.41
N PRO A 101 7.25 -1.88 13.03
CA PRO A 101 7.54 -0.46 12.91
C PRO A 101 6.61 0.23 11.90
N ALA A 102 6.05 1.39 12.29
CA ALA A 102 5.09 2.14 11.47
C ALA A 102 5.79 3.03 10.43
N ASP A 103 6.92 3.61 10.80
CA ASP A 103 7.71 4.57 10.03
C ASP A 103 8.88 3.88 9.29
N ALA A 104 9.99 4.59 9.09
CA ALA A 104 11.20 4.07 8.46
C ALA A 104 12.17 3.39 9.45
N SER A 105 11.84 3.30 10.75
CA SER A 105 12.74 2.74 11.77
C SER A 105 13.08 1.27 11.55
N TRP A 106 12.26 0.50 10.82
CA TRP A 106 12.59 -0.87 10.38
C TRP A 106 13.89 -0.95 9.56
N LEU A 107 14.33 0.17 8.95
CA LEU A 107 15.62 0.21 8.25
C LEU A 107 16.79 0.00 9.21
N GLY A 108 16.64 0.38 10.48
CA GLY A 108 17.62 0.11 11.53
C GLY A 108 17.86 -1.38 11.71
N ASP A 109 16.77 -2.17 11.79
CA ASP A 109 16.83 -3.62 11.92
C ASP A 109 17.49 -4.27 10.69
N VAL A 110 17.16 -3.79 9.49
CA VAL A 110 17.78 -4.29 8.25
C VAL A 110 19.28 -4.00 8.22
N ARG A 111 19.70 -2.79 8.61
CA ARG A 111 21.13 -2.42 8.68
C ARG A 111 21.87 -3.23 9.73
N HIS A 112 21.25 -3.46 10.89
CA HIS A 112 21.81 -4.29 11.94
C HIS A 112 22.03 -5.73 11.45
N TYR A 113 21.02 -6.31 10.80
CA TYR A 113 21.11 -7.65 10.24
C TYR A 113 22.15 -7.74 9.10
N GLU A 114 22.24 -6.71 8.26
CA GLU A 114 23.25 -6.62 7.21
C GLU A 114 24.67 -6.66 7.77
N GLN A 115 24.94 -5.86 8.80
CA GLN A 115 26.24 -5.81 9.47
C GLN A 115 26.59 -7.13 10.17
N GLN A 116 25.63 -7.74 10.86
CA GLN A 116 25.90 -8.93 11.67
C GLN A 116 25.94 -10.23 10.87
N ILE A 117 25.15 -10.34 9.80
CA ILE A 117 24.93 -11.62 9.11
C ILE A 117 25.29 -11.55 7.63
N LEU A 118 24.80 -10.54 6.90
CA LEU A 118 24.99 -10.51 5.44
C LEU A 118 26.43 -10.17 5.05
N SER A 119 27.13 -9.36 5.85
CA SER A 119 28.53 -8.97 5.63
C SER A 119 29.53 -10.13 5.77
N GLN A 120 29.12 -11.23 6.40
CA GLN A 120 29.96 -12.41 6.68
C GLN A 120 29.86 -13.48 5.59
N ARG A 121 29.15 -13.21 4.49
CA ARG A 121 28.84 -14.16 3.42
C ARG A 121 29.58 -13.86 2.13
#